data_AF-V4S0G4-F1
#
_entry.id   AF-V4S0G4-F1
#
_cell.length_a   1.000
_cell.length_b   1.000
_cell.length_c   1.000
_cell.angle_alpha   90.00
_cell.angle_beta   90.00
_cell.angle_gamma   90.00
#
_symmetry.space_group_name_H-M   'P 1'
#
loop_
_entity.id
_entity.type
_entity.pdbx_description
1 polymer ?
#
loop_
_entity_poly.entity_id
_entity_poly.type
_entity_poly.pdbx_seq_one_letter_code
_entity_poly.pdbx_strand_id
1 'polypeptide(L)'
;IVITPVPGALVVNFGYMMQLITNDKFKSAYHRVLSKKEGSRISIESFFMNNSCSRQYGPIKELLSEENPPLYPEITLKDIYNNQSSIEGLSALEKLKLERRGG
;
A
#
# COMPACT_ATOMS: atom_id res chain seq x y z
N ILE A 1 -15.82 4.65 3.97
CA ILE A 1 -16.85 5.32 3.13
C ILE A 1 -17.39 4.34 2.10
N VAL A 2 -18.62 4.54 1.60
CA VAL A 2 -19.17 3.74 0.49
C VAL A 2 -18.76 4.39 -0.82
N ILE A 3 -18.30 3.58 -1.78
CA ILE A 3 -17.96 4.03 -3.13
C ILE A 3 -19.09 3.58 -4.06
N THR A 4 -19.83 4.56 -4.60
CA THR A 4 -20.91 4.31 -5.56
C THR A 4 -20.32 4.09 -6.95
N PRO A 5 -20.61 2.97 -7.64
CA PRO A 5 -20.18 2.77 -9.02
C PRO A 5 -20.79 3.83 -9.94
N VAL A 6 -19.95 4.50 -10.72
CA VAL A 6 -20.38 5.47 -11.74
C VAL A 6 -20.15 4.85 -13.11
N PRO A 7 -21.16 4.77 -13.99
CA PRO A 7 -20.99 4.24 -15.34
C PRO A 7 -19.85 4.95 -16.10
N GLY A 8 -18.96 4.16 -16.70
CA GLY A 8 -17.80 4.66 -17.45
C GLY A 8 -16.62 5.13 -16.59
N ALA A 9 -16.71 5.09 -15.26
CA ALA A 9 -15.62 5.48 -14.37
C ALA A 9 -14.82 4.26 -13.86
N LEU A 10 -13.54 4.50 -13.55
CA LEU A 10 -12.67 3.57 -12.84
C LEU A 10 -12.42 4.08 -11.42
N VAL A 11 -12.42 3.16 -10.46
CA VAL A 11 -11.93 3.45 -9.11
C VAL A 11 -10.42 3.20 -9.12
N VAL A 12 -9.64 4.20 -8.72
CA VAL A 12 -8.19 4.11 -8.60
C VAL A 12 -7.81 4.26 -7.12
N ASN A 13 -7.00 3.34 -6.63
CA ASN A 13 -6.49 3.37 -5.26
C ASN A 13 -4.98 3.12 -5.22
N PHE A 14 -4.32 3.71 -4.23
CA PHE A 14 -2.91 3.46 -3.97
C PHE A 14 -2.73 2.25 -3.06
N GLY A 15 -1.79 1.39 -3.44
CA GLY A 15 -1.37 0.24 -2.64
C GLY A 15 -0.14 0.55 -1.79
N TYR A 16 0.31 -0.46 -1.04
CA TYR A 16 1.47 -0.38 -0.15
C TYR A 16 2.73 0.12 -0.86
N MET A 17 3.01 -0.34 -2.07
CA MET A 17 4.20 0.11 -2.82
C MET A 17 4.26 1.63 -3.01
N MET A 18 3.12 2.29 -3.30
CA MET A 18 3.08 3.74 -3.46
C MET A 18 3.32 4.45 -2.12
N GLN A 19 2.76 3.94 -1.03
CA GLN A 19 2.97 4.50 0.30
C GLN A 19 4.45 4.38 0.74
N LEU A 20 5.08 3.25 0.47
CA LEU A 20 6.50 2.99 0.73
C LEU A 20 7.40 3.99 0.00
N ILE A 21 7.30 4.04 -1.34
CA ILE A 21 8.24 4.83 -2.15
C ILE A 21 8.03 6.33 -1.97
N THR A 22 6.82 6.77 -1.60
CA THR A 22 6.54 8.19 -1.37
C THR A 22 6.77 8.64 0.07
N ASN A 23 7.31 7.77 0.91
CA ASN A 23 7.56 8.04 2.33
C ASN A 23 6.30 8.56 3.04
N ASP A 24 5.19 7.85 2.92
CA ASP A 24 3.88 8.22 3.50
C ASP A 24 3.19 9.48 2.91
N LYS A 25 3.74 10.14 1.87
CA LYS A 25 3.02 11.25 1.19
C LYS A 25 1.69 10.79 0.58
N PHE A 26 1.66 9.58 0.01
CA PHE A 26 0.41 8.90 -0.31
C PHE A 26 0.15 7.76 0.66
N LYS A 27 -1.12 7.58 1.02
CA LYS A 27 -1.56 6.52 1.93
C LYS A 27 -2.24 5.41 1.16
N SER A 28 -1.90 4.17 1.49
CA SER A 28 -2.58 3.01 0.94
C SER A 28 -4.02 2.94 1.45
N ALA A 29 -4.94 2.55 0.57
CA ALA A 29 -6.35 2.51 0.91
C ALA A 29 -6.75 1.13 1.46
N TYR A 30 -7.17 1.10 2.72
CA TYR A 30 -7.86 -0.08 3.27
C TYR A 30 -9.31 -0.10 2.76
N HIS A 31 -9.65 -1.11 1.98
CA HIS A 31 -10.97 -1.25 1.37
C HIS A 31 -11.45 -2.70 1.50
N ARG A 32 -12.77 -2.88 1.53
CA ARG A 32 -13.41 -4.20 1.59
C ARG A 32 -14.65 -4.20 0.72
N VAL A 33 -14.97 -5.36 0.15
CA VAL A 33 -16.22 -5.58 -0.57
C VAL A 33 -17.19 -6.31 0.37
N LEU A 34 -18.38 -5.75 0.55
CA LEU A 34 -19.44 -6.38 1.32
C LEU A 34 -20.34 -7.19 0.37
N SER A 35 -20.58 -8.45 0.71
CA SER A 35 -21.57 -9.26 0.01
C SER A 35 -22.98 -8.73 0.31
N LYS A 36 -23.85 -8.76 -0.69
CA LYS A 36 -25.28 -8.45 -0.57
C LYS A 36 -26.09 -9.70 -0.91
N LYS A 37 -27.27 -9.82 -0.30
CA LYS A 37 -28.20 -10.93 -0.58
C LYS A 37 -28.83 -10.84 -1.96
N GLU A 38 -28.90 -9.63 -2.53
CA GLU A 38 -29.54 -9.35 -3.82
C GLU A 38 -28.51 -9.25 -4.95
N GLY A 39 -28.59 -10.21 -5.89
CA GLY A 39 -27.86 -10.19 -7.15
C GLY A 39 -26.34 -10.43 -7.05
N SER A 40 -25.75 -10.78 -8.17
CA SER A 40 -24.29 -10.91 -8.29
C SER A 40 -23.66 -9.56 -8.62
N ARG A 41 -22.56 -9.22 -7.93
CA ARG A 41 -21.68 -8.09 -8.29
C ARG A 41 -20.36 -8.66 -8.83
N ILE A 42 -19.97 -8.23 -10.03
CA ILE A 42 -18.68 -8.56 -10.63
C ILE A 42 -17.82 -7.29 -10.67
N SER A 43 -16.54 -7.42 -10.36
CA SER A 43 -15.53 -6.38 -10.56
C SER A 43 -14.25 -7.02 -11.09
N ILE A 44 -13.49 -6.24 -11.87
CA ILE A 44 -12.19 -6.63 -12.39
C ILE A 44 -11.18 -5.63 -11.83
N GLU A 45 -10.07 -6.14 -11.29
CA GLU A 45 -8.99 -5.34 -10.73
C GLU A 45 -7.73 -5.52 -11.57
N SER A 46 -6.95 -4.44 -11.71
CA SER A 46 -5.65 -4.47 -12.37
C SER A 46 -4.62 -3.80 -11.47
N PHE A 47 -3.53 -4.53 -11.18
CA PHE A 47 -2.45 -4.06 -10.32
C PHE A 47 -1.27 -3.60 -11.18
N PHE A 48 -0.91 -2.33 -11.07
CA PHE A 48 0.25 -1.76 -11.74
C PHE A 48 1.45 -1.75 -10.79
N MET A 49 2.24 -2.82 -10.81
CA MET A 49 3.50 -2.90 -10.08
C MET A 49 4.55 -3.71 -10.84
N ASN A 50 5.83 -3.45 -10.57
CA ASN A 50 6.91 -4.32 -11.03
C ASN A 50 6.96 -5.56 -10.13
N ASN A 51 6.88 -6.76 -10.71
CA ASN A 51 6.84 -8.03 -9.98
C ASN A 51 8.23 -8.64 -9.71
N SER A 52 9.31 -7.87 -9.86
CA SER A 52 10.66 -8.34 -9.54
C SER A 52 10.82 -8.51 -8.03
N CYS A 53 10.89 -9.77 -7.60
CA CYS A 53 11.07 -10.13 -6.19
C CYS A 53 12.49 -9.87 -5.66
N SER A 54 13.49 -9.67 -6.52
CA SER A 54 14.87 -9.38 -6.13
C SER A 54 15.17 -7.88 -6.07
N ARG A 55 14.31 -7.04 -6.65
CA ARG A 55 14.48 -5.59 -6.61
C ARG A 55 14.20 -5.05 -5.21
N GLN A 56 15.10 -4.21 -4.72
CA GLN A 56 14.89 -3.43 -3.51
C GLN A 56 14.08 -2.17 -3.82
N TYR A 57 13.17 -1.86 -2.91
CA TYR A 57 12.30 -0.69 -2.94
C TYR A 57 12.39 0.00 -1.59
N GLY A 58 12.53 1.32 -1.62
CA GLY A 58 12.50 2.17 -0.44
C GLY A 58 11.99 3.56 -0.83
N PRO A 59 11.97 4.49 0.13
CA PRO A 59 11.62 5.88 -0.14
C PRO A 59 12.44 6.47 -1.29
N ILE A 60 11.78 7.22 -2.18
CA ILE A 60 12.42 7.99 -3.26
C ILE A 60 13.34 9.02 -2.60
N LYS A 61 14.63 8.98 -2.94
CA LYS A 61 15.69 9.74 -2.25
C LYS A 61 15.45 11.25 -2.35
N GLU A 62 14.93 11.71 -3.48
CA GLU A 62 14.60 13.10 -3.77
C GLU A 62 13.41 13.62 -2.95
N LEU A 63 12.64 12.74 -2.29
CA LEU A 63 11.57 13.12 -1.38
C LEU A 63 12.01 13.22 0.08
N LEU A 64 13.26 12.83 0.39
CA LEU A 64 13.81 12.82 1.75
C LEU A 64 14.50 14.15 2.08
N SER A 65 14.44 14.53 3.36
CA SER A 65 15.18 15.66 3.93
C SER A 65 15.43 15.43 5.42
N GLU A 66 16.13 16.34 6.10
CA GLU A 66 16.28 16.31 7.56
C GLU A 66 14.91 16.36 8.27
N GLU A 67 13.96 17.12 7.73
CA GLU A 67 12.59 17.24 8.26
C GLU A 67 11.67 16.10 7.79
N ASN A 68 12.06 15.36 6.75
CA ASN A 68 11.35 14.19 6.24
C ASN A 68 12.30 12.99 6.07
N PRO A 69 12.80 12.42 7.19
CA PRO A 69 13.69 11.28 7.13
C PRO A 69 12.97 10.03 6.62
N PRO A 70 13.71 9.01 6.14
CA PRO A 70 13.11 7.77 5.67
C PRO A 70 12.32 7.09 6.80
N LEU A 71 11.05 6.77 6.53
CA LEU A 71 10.17 6.06 7.46
C LEU A 71 10.24 4.54 7.28
N TYR A 72 10.83 4.09 6.18
CA TYR A 72 10.86 2.69 5.78
C TYR A 72 12.29 2.30 5.35
N PRO A 73 12.73 1.06 5.64
CA PRO A 73 13.96 0.52 5.09
C PRO A 73 13.78 0.19 3.60
N GLU A 74 14.91 -0.09 2.92
CA GLU A 74 14.88 -0.74 1.62
C GLU A 74 14.48 -2.22 1.79
N ILE A 75 13.42 -2.63 1.11
CA ILE A 75 12.81 -3.97 1.22
C ILE A 75 12.58 -4.57 -0.16
N THR A 76 12.46 -5.89 -0.22
CA THR A 76 12.03 -6.60 -1.42
C THR A 76 10.53 -6.88 -1.40
N LEU A 77 9.93 -7.24 -2.54
CA LEU A 77 8.55 -7.73 -2.55
C LEU A 77 8.39 -9.00 -1.72
N LYS A 78 9.43 -9.84 -1.67
CA LYS A 78 9.44 -11.05 -0.84
C LYS A 78 9.27 -10.69 0.64
N ASP A 79 9.92 -9.63 1.11
CA ASP A 79 9.78 -9.17 2.50
C ASP A 79 8.35 -8.69 2.77
N ILE A 80 7.72 -8.00 1.81
CA ILE A 80 6.32 -7.59 1.93
C ILE A 80 5.40 -8.81 2.03
N TYR A 81 5.53 -9.79 1.13
CA TYR A 81 4.70 -11.01 1.14
C TYR A 81 4.88 -11.82 2.43
N ASN A 82 6.12 -11.96 2.92
CA ASN A 82 6.41 -12.69 4.15
C ASN A 82 5.81 -12.01 5.39
N ASN A 83 5.67 -10.68 5.37
CA ASN A 83 5.13 -9.89 6.48
C ASN A 83 3.62 -9.59 6.34
N GLN A 84 2.97 -10.03 5.27
CA GLN A 84 1.51 -9.97 5.14
C GLN A 84 0.87 -10.93 6.13
N SER A 85 0.33 -10.41 7.23
CA SER A 85 -0.60 -11.17 8.08
C SER A 85 -2.00 -11.07 7.50
N SER A 86 -2.67 -12.21 7.33
CA SER A 86 -4.09 -12.31 6.97
C SER A 86 -5.04 -11.90 8.10
N ILE A 87 -4.50 -11.58 9.28
CA ILE A 87 -5.24 -11.23 10.48
C ILE A 87 -4.82 -9.83 10.92
N GLU A 88 -5.85 -9.00 11.12
CA GLU A 88 -5.85 -7.68 11.77
C GLU A 88 -5.05 -6.59 11.08
N GLY A 89 -5.73 -5.78 10.27
CA GLY A 89 -5.79 -4.30 10.28
C GLY A 89 -4.51 -3.46 10.19
N LEU A 90 -3.36 -3.96 10.64
CA LEU A 90 -2.05 -3.39 10.46
C LEU A 90 -1.55 -3.76 9.07
N SER A 91 -1.30 -2.74 8.26
CA SER A 91 -0.64 -2.93 6.98
C SER A 91 0.70 -3.63 7.20
N ALA A 92 1.07 -4.57 6.32
CA ALA A 92 2.40 -5.21 6.35
C ALA A 92 3.54 -4.17 6.41
N LEU A 93 3.29 -2.95 5.92
CA LEU A 93 4.19 -1.81 5.99
C LEU A 93 4.34 -1.19 7.38
N GLU A 94 3.33 -1.18 8.24
CA GLU A 94 3.46 -0.61 9.59
C GLU A 94 4.50 -1.37 10.41
N LYS A 95 4.56 -2.69 10.24
CA LYS A 95 5.58 -3.55 10.86
C LYS A 95 6.99 -3.29 10.33
N LEU A 96 7.10 -2.70 9.15
CA LEU A 96 8.37 -2.41 8.48
C LEU A 96 8.82 -0.96 8.72
N LYS A 97 8.05 -0.13 9.43
CA LYS A 97 8.46 1.24 9.72
C LYS A 97 9.71 1.26 10.60
N LEU A 98 10.66 2.12 10.26
CA LEU A 98 11.81 2.39 11.09
C LEU A 98 11.34 3.04 12.39
N GLU A 99 11.88 2.61 13.53
CA GLU A 99 11.66 3.32 14.78
C GLU A 99 12.15 4.76 14.65
N ARG A 100 11.34 5.72 15.10
CA ARG A 100 11.82 7.09 15.25
C ARG A 100 12.91 7.06 16.31
N ARG A 101 14.17 7.20 15.90
CA ARG A 101 15.25 7.52 16.84
C ARG A 101 14.86 8.83 17.51
N GLY A 102 14.42 8.74 18.76
CA GLY A 102 14.13 9.91 19.58
C GLY A 102 15.40 10.76 19.68
N GLY A 103 15.26 12.05 19.37
CA GLY A 103 16.23 13.08 19.75
C GLY A 103 16.00 13.49 21.20
#